data_AF-A0A4U2CPN1-F1
#
_entry.id   AF-A0A4U2CPN1-F1
#
_cell.length_a   1.000
_cell.length_b   1.000
_cell.length_c   1.000
_cell.angle_alpha   90.00
_cell.angle_beta   90.00
_cell.angle_gamma   90.00
#
_symmetry.space_group_name_H-M   'P 1'
#
loop_
_entity.id
_entity.type
_entity.pdbx_description
1 polymer ?
#
loop_
_entity_poly.entity_id
_entity_poly.type
_entity_poly.pdbx_seq_one_letter_code
_entity_poly.pdbx_strand_id
1 'polypeptide(L)'
;MKLIKPLLSTIMFCFAASASAQCVVTSEYLIAVSIKKDIPELDCKVKGYIKDRTLRNFDSKQMFTVSIRNNAEITKVDLSGLDSALEYTANFTDSKNLEELEIGYITKFGTLSLQGTKITDLRFLENVTNANIFTNQVTHFPDESSPFCESVKAGKAIEITSHDKSPYLTNRIRSNCGVED
;
A
#
# COMPACT_ATOMS: atom_id res chain seq x y z
N MET A 1 -23.49 -64.28 30.53
CA MET A 1 -22.35 -64.36 29.60
C MET A 1 -22.27 -63.05 28.82
N LYS A 2 -21.19 -62.29 29.02
CA LYS A 2 -20.70 -61.08 28.32
C LYS A 2 -21.70 -60.04 27.77
N LEU A 3 -21.87 -58.94 28.50
CA LEU A 3 -22.19 -57.62 27.93
C LEU A 3 -20.87 -56.93 27.56
N ILE A 4 -20.63 -56.70 26.27
CA ILE A 4 -19.52 -55.87 25.77
C ILE A 4 -20.10 -54.48 25.51
N LYS A 5 -19.62 -53.46 26.25
CA LYS A 5 -19.82 -52.06 25.90
C LYS A 5 -18.63 -51.60 25.03
N PRO A 6 -18.85 -50.91 23.90
CA PRO A 6 -17.75 -50.28 23.19
C PRO A 6 -17.40 -48.95 23.87
N LEU A 7 -16.11 -48.75 24.19
CA LEU A 7 -15.56 -47.43 24.47
C LEU A 7 -15.52 -46.66 23.13
N LEU A 8 -16.39 -45.68 22.96
CA LEU A 8 -16.13 -44.61 22.00
C LEU A 8 -15.09 -43.67 22.61
N SER A 9 -13.84 -43.82 22.16
CA SER A 9 -12.80 -42.81 22.33
C SER A 9 -12.95 -41.79 21.20
N THR A 10 -13.64 -40.69 21.47
CA THR A 10 -13.69 -39.55 20.55
C THR A 10 -12.42 -38.74 20.74
N ILE A 11 -11.41 -39.01 19.90
CA ILE A 11 -10.23 -38.14 19.78
C ILE A 11 -10.70 -36.85 19.11
N MET A 12 -10.88 -35.81 19.92
CA MET A 12 -11.17 -34.46 19.46
C MET A 12 -9.86 -33.87 18.90
N PHE A 13 -9.68 -33.96 17.58
CA PHE A 13 -8.65 -33.20 16.87
C PHE A 13 -9.07 -31.73 16.86
N CYS A 14 -8.54 -30.94 17.81
CA CYS A 14 -8.52 -29.49 17.67
C CYS A 14 -7.53 -29.14 16.54
N PHE A 15 -8.03 -28.94 15.32
CA PHE A 15 -7.31 -28.14 14.34
C PHE A 15 -7.28 -26.71 14.88
N ALA A 16 -6.19 -26.33 15.52
CA ALA A 16 -5.87 -24.92 15.71
C ALA A 16 -5.61 -24.36 14.31
N ALA A 17 -6.65 -23.77 13.70
CA ALA A 17 -6.46 -22.88 12.58
C ALA A 17 -5.65 -21.70 13.11
N SER A 18 -4.34 -21.73 12.91
CA SER A 18 -3.50 -20.55 13.09
C SER A 18 -3.95 -19.54 12.04
N ALA A 19 -4.93 -18.71 12.39
CA ALA A 19 -5.14 -17.45 11.72
C ALA A 19 -3.82 -16.69 11.88
N SER A 20 -2.99 -16.64 10.84
CA SER A 20 -1.84 -15.75 10.83
C SER A 20 -2.42 -14.34 10.96
N ALA A 21 -2.25 -13.71 12.12
CA ALA A 21 -2.66 -12.34 12.34
C ALA A 21 -2.07 -11.49 11.20
N GLN A 22 -2.95 -10.79 10.47
CA GLN A 22 -2.50 -9.87 9.42
C GLN A 22 -1.72 -8.74 10.09
N CYS A 23 -0.48 -8.53 9.67
CA CYS A 23 0.32 -7.40 10.14
C CYS A 23 -0.10 -6.17 9.34
N VAL A 24 -0.87 -5.30 10.00
CA VAL A 24 -1.43 -4.08 9.42
C VAL A 24 -0.72 -2.87 10.03
N VAL A 25 -0.15 -2.01 9.18
CA VAL A 25 0.37 -0.72 9.61
C VAL A 25 -0.73 0.33 9.39
N THR A 26 -1.36 0.79 10.47
CA THR A 26 -2.47 1.74 10.40
C THR A 26 -2.00 3.19 10.34
N SER A 27 -2.90 4.09 9.95
CA SER A 27 -2.62 5.52 9.93
C SER A 27 -2.29 6.07 11.33
N GLU A 28 -2.93 5.56 12.38
CA GLU A 28 -2.66 5.92 13.79
C GLU A 28 -1.23 5.57 14.18
N TYR A 29 -0.76 4.37 13.82
CA TYR A 29 0.62 3.98 14.07
C TYR A 29 1.60 4.91 13.34
N LEU A 30 1.34 5.24 12.07
CA LEU A 30 2.19 6.12 11.28
C LEU A 30 2.30 7.52 11.90
N ILE A 31 1.18 8.09 12.35
CA ILE A 31 1.12 9.39 13.03
C ILE A 31 1.92 9.31 14.33
N ALA A 32 1.64 8.30 15.17
CA ALA A 32 2.29 8.14 16.47
C ALA A 32 3.81 8.00 16.36
N VAL A 33 4.30 7.24 15.37
CA VAL A 33 5.74 7.11 15.08
C VAL A 33 6.34 8.43 14.59
N SER A 34 5.63 9.18 13.73
CA SER A 34 6.15 10.41 13.15
C SER A 34 6.41 11.49 14.21
N ILE A 35 5.55 11.57 15.23
CA ILE A 35 5.66 12.50 16.36
C ILE A 35 6.33 11.89 17.60
N LYS A 36 6.68 10.59 17.55
CA LYS A 36 7.28 9.81 18.65
C LYS A 36 6.47 9.86 19.95
N LYS A 37 5.15 9.73 19.84
CA LYS A 37 4.23 9.83 20.98
C LYS A 37 3.15 8.75 20.89
N ASP A 38 2.86 8.10 22.01
CA ASP A 38 1.77 7.13 22.16
C ASP A 38 1.78 6.04 21.06
N ILE A 39 2.97 5.52 20.71
CA ILE A 39 3.16 4.55 19.63
C ILE A 39 2.43 3.23 19.98
N PRO A 40 1.39 2.84 19.24
CA PRO A 40 0.71 1.57 19.45
C PRO A 40 1.66 0.40 19.23
N GLU A 41 1.45 -0.69 19.96
CA GLU A 41 2.16 -1.94 19.72
C GLU A 41 1.68 -2.56 18.39
N LEU A 42 2.63 -3.05 17.60
CA LEU A 42 2.36 -3.85 16.41
C LEU A 42 2.86 -5.26 16.65
N ASP A 43 2.07 -6.25 16.26
CA ASP A 43 2.41 -7.68 16.33
C ASP A 43 3.53 -8.10 15.35
N CYS A 44 4.13 -7.12 14.68
CA CYS A 44 5.11 -7.33 13.63
C CYS A 44 6.15 -6.23 13.58
N LYS A 45 7.32 -6.57 13.04
CA LYS A 45 8.43 -5.63 12.96
C LYS A 45 8.34 -4.78 11.70
N VAL A 46 8.20 -3.46 11.87
CA VAL A 46 8.32 -2.50 10.78
C VAL A 46 9.79 -2.20 10.49
N LYS A 47 10.31 -2.70 9.36
CA LYS A 47 11.62 -2.34 8.82
C LYS A 47 11.48 -1.13 7.89
N GLY A 48 11.89 0.05 8.36
CA GLY A 48 11.69 1.28 7.60
C GLY A 48 11.91 2.54 8.42
N TYR A 49 11.47 3.67 7.87
CA TYR A 49 11.36 4.92 8.60
C TYR A 49 10.09 5.66 8.18
N ILE A 50 9.55 6.42 9.14
CA ILE A 50 8.40 7.30 8.96
C ILE A 50 8.88 8.70 9.35
N LYS A 51 8.59 9.69 8.51
CA LYS A 51 9.04 11.06 8.72
C LYS A 51 7.96 12.04 8.31
N ASP A 52 7.54 12.85 9.26
CA ASP A 52 6.71 14.02 9.01
C ASP A 52 7.59 15.28 8.94
N ARG A 53 7.51 16.01 7.83
CA ARG A 53 8.21 17.30 7.64
C ARG A 53 7.29 18.50 7.78
N THR A 54 5.99 18.32 7.94
CA THR A 54 5.01 19.40 8.11
C THR A 54 5.33 20.28 9.33
N LEU A 55 5.94 19.67 10.35
CA LEU A 55 6.29 20.31 11.61
C LEU A 55 7.57 21.18 11.56
N ARG A 56 8.25 21.35 10.41
CA ARG A 56 9.60 21.95 10.33
C ARG A 56 9.77 23.21 9.46
N ASN A 57 8.75 24.07 9.31
CA ASN A 57 8.75 25.39 8.63
C ASN A 57 8.27 25.47 7.16
N PHE A 58 7.75 26.67 6.86
CA PHE A 58 6.76 27.10 5.87
C PHE A 58 7.17 27.19 4.38
N ASP A 59 8.39 26.79 4.00
CA ASP A 59 8.90 27.00 2.62
C ASP A 59 9.22 25.70 1.86
N SER A 60 9.17 24.55 2.51
CA SER A 60 9.22 23.25 1.83
C SER A 60 7.80 22.73 1.67
N LYS A 61 7.46 22.26 0.47
CA LYS A 61 6.26 21.45 0.20
C LYS A 61 5.97 20.54 1.39
N GLN A 62 4.80 20.70 2.01
CA GLN A 62 4.44 19.94 3.19
C GLN A 62 4.38 18.46 2.81
N MET A 63 5.29 17.66 3.40
CA MET A 63 5.53 16.29 2.98
C MET A 63 5.49 15.31 4.15
N PHE A 64 4.77 14.22 3.95
CA PHE A 64 4.78 13.05 4.84
C PHE A 64 5.45 11.88 4.11
N THR A 65 6.45 11.26 4.74
CA THR A 65 7.21 10.16 4.15
C THR A 65 7.00 8.88 4.93
N VAL A 66 6.55 7.84 4.22
CA VAL A 66 6.51 6.46 4.69
C VAL A 66 7.48 5.65 3.84
N SER A 67 8.49 5.05 4.45
CA SER A 67 9.43 4.18 3.75
C SER A 67 9.57 2.86 4.49
N ILE A 68 8.95 1.82 3.97
CA ILE A 68 9.02 0.45 4.50
C ILE A 68 9.78 -0.40 3.49
N ARG A 69 10.83 -1.08 3.94
CA ARG A 69 11.76 -1.80 3.06
C ARG A 69 12.09 -3.18 3.59
N ASN A 70 12.22 -4.15 2.69
CA ASN A 70 12.61 -5.53 3.02
C ASN A 70 11.72 -6.16 4.11
N ASN A 71 10.42 -5.85 4.09
CA ASN A 71 9.47 -6.33 5.07
C ASN A 71 8.77 -7.61 4.59
N ALA A 72 8.77 -8.65 5.42
CA ALA A 72 8.15 -9.92 5.09
C ALA A 72 6.91 -10.22 5.94
N GLU A 73 6.54 -9.33 6.86
CA GLU A 73 5.44 -9.54 7.80
C GLU A 73 4.22 -8.71 7.39
N ILE A 74 4.44 -7.44 7.00
CA ILE A 74 3.37 -6.49 6.65
C ILE A 74 2.59 -6.97 5.43
N THR A 75 1.27 -7.10 5.60
CA THR A 75 0.32 -7.45 4.54
C THR A 75 -0.48 -6.25 4.06
N LYS A 76 -0.72 -5.26 4.93
CA LYS A 76 -1.49 -4.06 4.63
C LYS A 76 -0.85 -2.81 5.22
N VAL A 77 -0.91 -1.72 4.47
CA VAL A 77 -0.63 -0.37 4.96
C VAL A 77 -1.85 0.50 4.72
N ASP A 78 -2.32 1.16 5.77
CA ASP A 78 -3.43 2.09 5.71
C ASP A 78 -2.93 3.52 5.94
N LEU A 79 -3.09 4.35 4.91
CA LEU A 79 -2.79 5.78 4.89
C LEU A 79 -4.06 6.64 4.92
N SER A 80 -5.25 6.03 5.00
CA SER A 80 -6.54 6.70 4.79
C SER A 80 -6.88 7.75 5.84
N GLY A 81 -6.36 7.60 7.07
CA GLY A 81 -6.50 8.58 8.16
C GLY A 81 -5.45 9.71 8.13
N LEU A 82 -4.58 9.77 7.12
CA LEU A 82 -3.57 10.83 7.01
C LEU A 82 -4.15 12.08 6.29
N ASP A 83 -3.59 13.25 6.59
CA ASP A 83 -4.06 14.54 6.05
C ASP A 83 -3.91 14.66 4.53
N SER A 84 -5.05 14.60 3.82
CA SER A 84 -5.13 14.72 2.36
C SER A 84 -4.58 16.03 1.77
N ALA A 85 -4.38 17.08 2.58
CA ALA A 85 -3.80 18.33 2.11
C ALA A 85 -2.29 18.23 1.83
N LEU A 86 -1.63 17.19 2.36
CA LEU A 86 -0.20 16.96 2.24
C LEU A 86 0.19 16.28 0.92
N GLU A 87 1.46 16.40 0.57
CA GLU A 87 2.06 15.52 -0.42
C GLU A 87 2.76 14.33 0.25
N TYR A 88 2.61 13.14 -0.33
CA TYR A 88 3.17 11.92 0.22
C TYR A 88 4.35 11.39 -0.59
N THR A 89 5.36 10.89 0.11
CA THR A 89 6.35 9.96 -0.44
C THR A 89 6.14 8.61 0.24
N ALA A 90 5.60 7.65 -0.50
CA ALA A 90 5.32 6.31 0.00
C ALA A 90 6.20 5.30 -0.75
N ASN A 91 7.15 4.70 -0.04
CA ASN A 91 8.11 3.75 -0.61
C ASN A 91 7.99 2.40 0.10
N PHE A 92 7.48 1.40 -0.61
CA PHE A 92 7.29 0.03 -0.15
C PHE A 92 8.16 -0.93 -0.96
N THR A 93 9.48 -0.83 -0.80
CA THR A 93 10.43 -1.62 -1.61
C THR A 93 10.70 -2.98 -0.99
N ASP A 94 10.66 -4.06 -1.76
CA ASP A 94 10.92 -5.44 -1.32
C ASP A 94 10.05 -5.86 -0.11
N SER A 95 8.85 -5.30 -0.01
CA SER A 95 7.86 -5.66 1.00
C SER A 95 6.99 -6.81 0.47
N LYS A 96 7.57 -8.02 0.43
CA LYS A 96 7.08 -9.15 -0.37
C LYS A 96 5.69 -9.67 -0.03
N ASN A 97 5.18 -9.37 1.16
CA ASN A 97 3.85 -9.77 1.59
C ASN A 97 2.84 -8.63 1.58
N LEU A 98 3.26 -7.39 1.29
CA LEU A 98 2.36 -6.26 1.17
C LEU A 98 1.49 -6.45 -0.08
N GLU A 99 0.20 -6.65 0.14
CA GLU A 99 -0.78 -6.90 -0.91
C GLU A 99 -1.88 -5.85 -0.96
N GLU A 100 -2.01 -5.03 0.09
CA GLU A 100 -3.04 -4.00 0.19
C GLU A 100 -2.45 -2.65 0.65
N LEU A 101 -2.87 -1.59 -0.04
CA LEU A 101 -2.57 -0.21 0.32
C LEU A 101 -3.88 0.59 0.27
N GLU A 102 -4.27 1.16 1.41
CA GLU A 102 -5.38 2.10 1.48
C GLU A 102 -4.84 3.53 1.53
N ILE A 103 -5.35 4.41 0.68
CA ILE A 103 -4.88 5.80 0.60
C ILE A 103 -5.94 6.84 0.98
N GLY A 104 -7.18 6.40 1.20
CA GLY A 104 -8.31 7.28 1.52
C GLY A 104 -8.45 8.44 0.53
N TYR A 105 -8.36 9.66 1.05
CA TYR A 105 -8.53 10.90 0.27
C TYR A 105 -7.21 11.52 -0.23
N ILE A 106 -6.09 10.80 -0.14
CA ILE A 106 -4.80 11.30 -0.65
C ILE A 106 -4.87 11.40 -2.17
N THR A 107 -4.68 12.61 -2.69
CA THR A 107 -4.69 12.87 -4.14
C THR A 107 -3.29 13.14 -4.72
N LYS A 108 -2.28 13.32 -3.87
CA LYS A 108 -0.93 13.75 -4.28
C LYS A 108 0.15 12.88 -3.66
N PHE A 109 0.82 12.14 -4.52
CA PHE A 109 2.10 11.50 -4.24
C PHE A 109 3.20 12.24 -4.99
N GLY A 110 4.25 12.66 -4.29
CA GLY A 110 5.51 13.01 -4.96
C GLY A 110 6.19 11.76 -5.51
N THR A 111 6.06 10.65 -4.78
CA THR A 111 6.53 9.32 -5.22
C THR A 111 5.70 8.24 -4.53
N LEU A 112 5.29 7.23 -5.30
CA LEU A 112 4.71 5.99 -4.83
C LEU A 112 5.50 4.81 -5.42
N SER A 113 6.30 4.14 -4.59
CA SER A 113 7.04 2.95 -5.01
C SER A 113 6.43 1.70 -4.40
N LEU A 114 6.02 0.77 -5.26
CA LEU A 114 5.41 -0.53 -4.95
C LEU A 114 6.32 -1.69 -5.41
N GLN A 115 7.60 -1.40 -5.67
CA GLN A 115 8.55 -2.38 -6.20
C GLN A 115 8.75 -3.55 -5.24
N GLY A 116 8.60 -4.78 -5.74
CA GLY A 116 8.76 -5.99 -4.92
C GLY A 116 7.63 -6.21 -3.90
N THR A 117 6.47 -5.58 -4.10
CA THR A 117 5.21 -5.87 -3.38
C THR A 117 4.32 -6.84 -4.18
N LYS A 118 3.24 -7.32 -3.58
CA LYS A 118 2.17 -8.09 -4.24
C LYS A 118 1.03 -7.23 -4.77
N ILE A 119 1.10 -5.90 -4.59
CA ILE A 119 0.07 -4.98 -5.09
C ILE A 119 0.11 -4.98 -6.61
N THR A 120 -0.97 -5.43 -7.23
CA THR A 120 -1.16 -5.47 -8.70
C THR A 120 -2.41 -4.74 -9.16
N ASP A 121 -3.33 -4.44 -8.25
CA ASP A 121 -4.52 -3.65 -8.52
C ASP A 121 -4.24 -2.19 -8.15
N LEU A 122 -4.33 -1.29 -9.12
CA LEU A 122 -4.11 0.14 -8.92
C LEU A 122 -5.40 0.96 -8.85
N ARG A 123 -6.58 0.34 -8.79
CA ARG A 123 -7.85 1.08 -8.70
C ARG A 123 -7.97 1.94 -7.44
N PHE A 124 -7.23 1.62 -6.38
CA PHE A 124 -7.13 2.50 -5.21
C PHE A 124 -6.57 3.91 -5.53
N LEU A 125 -5.96 4.10 -6.72
CA LEU A 125 -5.45 5.39 -7.19
C LEU A 125 -6.47 6.25 -7.95
N GLU A 126 -7.75 5.86 -8.05
CA GLU A 126 -8.78 6.57 -8.85
C GLU A 126 -8.78 8.09 -8.67
N ASN A 127 -8.63 8.58 -7.45
CA ASN A 127 -8.66 10.01 -7.14
C ASN A 127 -7.28 10.70 -7.14
N VAL A 128 -6.20 9.97 -7.43
CA VAL A 128 -4.84 10.51 -7.43
C VAL A 128 -4.60 11.31 -8.70
N THR A 129 -4.30 12.59 -8.54
CA THR A 129 -4.09 13.52 -9.66
C THR A 129 -2.63 13.89 -9.87
N ASN A 130 -1.74 13.56 -8.92
CA ASN A 130 -0.30 13.76 -9.06
C ASN A 130 0.47 12.58 -8.45
N ALA A 131 1.33 11.92 -9.22
CA ALA A 131 2.11 10.77 -8.76
C ALA A 131 3.26 10.40 -9.70
N ASN A 132 4.44 10.13 -9.12
CA ASN A 132 5.47 9.32 -9.77
C ASN A 132 5.40 7.90 -9.22
N ILE A 133 4.90 6.95 -10.01
CA ILE A 133 4.58 5.59 -9.59
C ILE A 133 5.63 4.63 -10.11
N PHE A 134 6.18 3.81 -9.21
CA PHE A 134 7.13 2.76 -9.53
C PHE A 134 6.54 1.39 -9.17
N THR A 135 6.21 0.58 -10.18
CA THR A 135 5.67 -0.77 -9.98
C THR A 135 6.05 -1.69 -11.14
N ASN A 136 6.09 -3.00 -10.89
CA ASN A 136 6.55 -3.99 -11.86
C ASN A 136 5.43 -4.90 -12.38
N GLN A 137 4.24 -4.81 -11.80
CA GLN A 137 3.12 -5.70 -12.12
C GLN A 137 1.80 -4.98 -11.87
N VAL A 138 0.99 -4.87 -12.92
CA VAL A 138 -0.35 -4.27 -12.84
C VAL A 138 -1.34 -5.11 -13.65
N THR A 139 -2.42 -5.51 -12.99
CA THR A 139 -3.52 -6.30 -13.55
C THR A 139 -4.77 -5.45 -13.74
N HIS A 140 -4.99 -4.47 -12.87
CA HIS A 140 -6.15 -3.57 -12.91
C HIS A 140 -5.69 -2.12 -12.76
N PHE A 141 -6.33 -1.24 -13.52
CA PHE A 141 -6.04 0.19 -13.56
C PHE A 141 -7.26 0.98 -13.07
N PRO A 142 -7.08 2.24 -12.64
CA PRO A 142 -8.18 3.18 -12.43
C PRO A 142 -9.11 3.26 -13.64
N ASP A 143 -10.38 3.58 -13.37
CA ASP A 143 -11.38 3.79 -14.41
C ASP A 143 -10.97 4.90 -15.40
N GLU A 144 -11.34 4.78 -16.67
CA GLU A 144 -10.99 5.76 -17.72
C GLU A 144 -11.52 7.17 -17.42
N SER A 145 -12.66 7.26 -16.71
CA SER A 145 -13.30 8.52 -16.30
C SER A 145 -12.75 9.08 -14.98
N SER A 146 -11.80 8.38 -14.35
CA SER A 146 -11.25 8.78 -13.05
C SER A 146 -10.39 10.05 -13.15
N PRO A 147 -10.31 10.85 -12.07
CA PRO A 147 -9.35 11.97 -11.98
C PRO A 147 -7.91 11.57 -12.28
N PHE A 148 -7.53 10.34 -11.95
CA PHE A 148 -6.25 9.76 -12.35
C PHE A 148 -6.06 9.73 -13.86
N CYS A 149 -7.01 9.18 -14.61
CA CYS A 149 -6.90 9.10 -16.06
C CYS A 149 -6.99 10.48 -16.75
N GLU A 150 -7.78 11.41 -16.22
CA GLU A 150 -7.74 12.81 -16.67
C GLU A 150 -6.35 13.45 -16.49
N SER A 151 -5.68 13.13 -15.38
CA SER A 151 -4.32 13.59 -15.10
C SER A 151 -3.26 12.94 -16.00
N VAL A 152 -3.45 11.67 -16.38
CA VAL A 152 -2.64 10.98 -17.40
C VAL A 152 -2.82 11.62 -18.78
N LYS A 153 -4.06 11.88 -19.20
CA LYS A 153 -4.39 12.55 -20.48
C LYS A 153 -3.74 13.93 -20.58
N ALA A 154 -3.68 14.67 -19.47
CA ALA A 154 -3.02 15.97 -19.41
C ALA A 154 -1.48 15.91 -19.58
N GLY A 155 -0.87 14.71 -19.49
CA GLY A 155 0.49 14.44 -19.97
C GLY A 155 1.66 14.86 -19.07
N LYS A 156 1.42 15.31 -17.83
CA LYS A 156 2.51 15.75 -16.92
C LYS A 156 2.32 15.43 -15.43
N ALA A 157 1.15 15.01 -14.99
CA ALA A 157 0.85 14.89 -13.56
C ALA A 157 1.03 13.47 -13.01
N ILE A 158 0.89 12.46 -13.87
CA ILE A 158 1.07 11.05 -13.52
C ILE A 158 2.17 10.46 -14.41
N GLU A 159 3.28 10.08 -13.79
CA GLU A 159 4.36 9.33 -14.45
C GLU A 159 4.45 7.93 -13.85
N ILE A 160 4.59 6.91 -14.70
CA ILE A 160 4.62 5.52 -14.26
C ILE A 160 5.82 4.85 -14.91
N THR A 161 6.72 4.37 -14.06
CA THR A 161 7.97 3.74 -14.46
C THR A 161 8.01 2.31 -13.94
N SER A 162 8.20 1.35 -14.83
CA SER A 162 8.55 -0.01 -14.43
C SER A 162 10.05 -0.14 -14.19
N HIS A 163 10.47 -0.98 -13.23
CA HIS A 163 11.89 -1.15 -12.91
C HIS A 163 12.68 -1.78 -14.07
N ASP A 164 12.04 -2.64 -14.87
CA ASP A 164 12.62 -3.22 -16.07
C ASP A 164 12.68 -2.24 -17.26
N LYS A 165 12.21 -1.00 -17.07
CA LYS A 165 12.06 0.02 -18.14
C LYS A 165 11.26 -0.48 -19.34
N SER A 166 10.40 -1.47 -19.13
CA SER A 166 9.50 -1.96 -20.16
C SER A 166 8.50 -0.87 -20.51
N PRO A 167 8.51 -0.33 -21.75
CA PRO A 167 7.54 0.68 -22.18
C PRO A 167 6.10 0.15 -22.16
N TYR A 168 5.94 -1.17 -22.04
CA TYR A 168 4.65 -1.85 -22.02
C TYR A 168 3.70 -1.35 -20.92
N LEU A 169 4.22 -1.08 -19.72
CA LEU A 169 3.36 -0.68 -18.60
C LEU A 169 2.81 0.74 -18.79
N THR A 170 3.67 1.67 -19.20
CA THR A 170 3.28 3.05 -19.52
C THR A 170 2.24 3.08 -20.63
N ASN A 171 2.43 2.30 -21.69
CA ASN A 171 1.49 2.23 -22.82
C ASN A 171 0.15 1.61 -22.43
N ARG A 172 0.14 0.56 -21.59
CA ARG A 172 -1.10 -0.03 -21.07
C ARG A 172 -1.93 0.97 -20.28
N ILE A 173 -1.30 1.82 -19.48
CA ILE A 173 -2.00 2.80 -18.66
C ILE A 173 -2.54 3.93 -19.53
N ARG A 174 -1.73 4.44 -20.45
CA ARG A 174 -2.16 5.42 -21.46
C ARG A 174 -3.37 4.92 -22.24
N SER A 175 -3.30 3.69 -22.76
CA SER A 175 -4.40 3.03 -23.46
C SER A 175 -5.65 2.85 -22.58
N ASN A 176 -5.49 2.42 -21.33
CA ASN A 176 -6.60 2.32 -20.37
C ASN A 176 -7.24 3.68 -20.07
N CYS A 177 -6.45 4.75 -20.10
CA CYS A 177 -6.92 6.11 -19.95
C CYS A 177 -7.32 6.76 -21.29
N GLY A 178 -7.57 6.00 -22.36
CA GLY A 178 -8.04 6.54 -23.64
C GLY A 178 -7.06 7.48 -24.35
N VAL A 179 -5.76 7.39 -24.03
CA VAL A 179 -4.71 8.16 -24.71
C VAL A 179 -4.18 7.32 -25.86
N GLU A 180 -4.55 7.71 -27.09
CA GLU A 180 -4.01 7.15 -28.33
C GLU A 180 -2.65 7.80 -28.67
N ASP A 181 -1.73 7.01 -29.22
CA ASP A 181 -0.38 7.44 -29.64
C ASP A 181 -0.35 8.05 -31.05
#